data_AF-A0A7S2BP71-F1
#
_entry.id   AF-A0A7S2BP71-F1
#
_cell.length_a   1.000
_cell.length_b   1.000
_cell.length_c   1.000
_cell.angle_alpha   90.00
_cell.angle_beta   90.00
_cell.angle_gamma   90.00
#
_symmetry.space_group_name_H-M   'P 1'
#
loop_
_entity.id
_entity.type
_entity.pdbx_description
1 polymer ?
#
loop_
_entity_poly.entity_id
_entity_poly.type
_entity_poly.pdbx_seq_one_letter_code
_entity_poly.pdbx_strand_id
1 'polypeptide(L)'
;TVWAYASASHRATELFDALAAVGKVQAADFHSHNLVNVVWAYAMMGHQAPALYNALAIPAQALAAANQFRPSELATVAWAYAAAQHRSPALFGAMADAAVAVVHDVEPQDLVLLLEAYATAGHSSSALHEALAQRVVMLADGAKLAPSHIATIAWALAMVGYPHEE
;
A
#
# COMPACT_ATOMS: atom_id res chain seq x y z
N THR A 1 -32.36 13.46 -3.68
CA THR A 1 -32.79 12.82 -4.96
C THR A 1 -31.59 12.13 -5.58
N VAL A 2 -31.80 11.03 -6.33
CA VAL A 2 -30.73 10.33 -7.05
C VAL A 2 -29.91 11.29 -7.93
N TRP A 3 -30.55 12.32 -8.48
CA TRP A 3 -29.89 13.36 -9.28
C TRP A 3 -28.88 14.22 -8.48
N ALA A 4 -29.19 14.58 -7.23
CA ALA A 4 -28.27 15.34 -6.38
C ALA A 4 -27.03 14.51 -6.01
N TYR A 5 -27.22 13.21 -5.73
CA TYR A 5 -26.11 12.28 -5.51
C TYR A 5 -25.27 12.08 -6.77
N ALA A 6 -25.90 11.82 -7.92
CA ALA A 6 -25.20 11.68 -9.19
C ALA A 6 -24.39 12.95 -9.56
N SER A 7 -24.96 14.13 -9.30
CA SER A 7 -24.29 15.42 -9.56
C SER A 7 -23.13 15.66 -8.59
N ALA A 8 -23.27 15.28 -7.32
CA ALA A 8 -22.20 15.36 -6.33
C ALA A 8 -21.05 14.39 -6.66
N SER A 9 -21.37 13.14 -7.04
CA SER A 9 -20.39 12.16 -7.50
C SER A 9 -19.65 12.64 -8.75
N HIS A 10 -20.37 13.19 -9.73
CA HIS A 10 -19.74 13.70 -10.96
C HIS A 10 -18.77 14.85 -10.69
N ARG A 11 -19.17 15.82 -9.86
CA ARG A 11 -18.29 16.93 -9.43
C ARG A 11 -17.08 16.45 -8.63
N ALA A 12 -17.26 15.40 -7.82
CA ALA A 12 -16.14 14.79 -7.12
C ALA A 12 -15.14 14.20 -8.12
N THR A 13 -15.59 13.46 -9.12
CA THR A 13 -14.72 12.91 -10.19
C THR A 13 -13.91 14.00 -10.89
N GLU A 14 -14.56 15.10 -11.32
CA GLU A 14 -13.86 16.22 -11.99
C GLU A 14 -12.80 16.88 -11.08
N LEU A 15 -13.11 17.01 -9.79
CA LEU A 15 -12.17 17.54 -8.81
C LEU A 15 -10.95 16.61 -8.64
N PHE A 16 -11.17 15.30 -8.54
CA PHE A 16 -10.09 14.32 -8.45
C PHE A 16 -9.24 14.29 -9.73
N ASP A 17 -9.84 14.43 -10.91
CA ASP A 17 -9.08 14.53 -12.17
C ASP A 17 -8.20 15.79 -12.23
N ALA A 18 -8.73 16.94 -11.79
CA ALA A 18 -7.97 18.18 -11.72
C ALA A 18 -6.81 18.07 -10.70
N LEU A 19 -7.08 17.51 -9.52
CA LEU A 19 -6.06 17.27 -8.51
C LEU A 19 -5.00 16.28 -8.98
N ALA A 20 -5.37 15.26 -9.77
CA ALA A 20 -4.44 14.28 -10.32
C ALA A 20 -3.49 14.95 -11.31
N ALA A 21 -4.01 15.86 -12.14
CA ALA A 21 -3.19 16.63 -13.08
C ALA A 21 -2.16 17.51 -12.34
N VAL A 22 -2.58 18.20 -11.28
CA VAL A 22 -1.67 19.04 -10.46
C VAL A 22 -0.67 18.17 -9.70
N GLY A 23 -1.14 17.11 -9.03
CA GLY A 23 -0.31 16.19 -8.25
C GLY A 23 0.74 15.47 -9.11
N LYS A 24 0.42 15.16 -10.37
CA LYS A 24 1.39 14.62 -11.33
C LYS A 24 2.54 15.59 -11.59
N VAL A 25 2.25 16.88 -11.76
CA VAL A 25 3.27 17.91 -12.03
C VAL A 25 4.16 18.13 -10.79
N GLN A 26 3.56 18.09 -9.61
CA GLN A 26 4.24 18.31 -8.32
C GLN A 26 4.77 17.03 -7.68
N ALA A 27 4.76 15.89 -8.39
CA ALA A 27 5.06 14.60 -7.80
C ALA A 27 6.43 14.55 -7.12
N ALA A 28 7.43 15.23 -7.70
CA ALA A 28 8.79 15.30 -7.17
C ALA A 28 8.91 16.11 -5.86
N ASP A 29 7.95 16.99 -5.57
CA ASP A 29 7.97 17.86 -4.38
C ASP A 29 7.28 17.20 -3.18
N PHE A 30 6.64 16.03 -3.37
CA PHE A 30 6.01 15.32 -2.27
C PHE A 30 7.04 14.63 -1.37
N HIS A 31 6.98 14.98 -0.08
CA HIS A 31 7.57 14.16 0.97
C HIS A 31 6.65 12.98 1.33
N SER A 32 7.17 12.03 2.12
CA SER A 32 6.51 10.77 2.48
C SER A 32 5.04 10.95 2.90
N HIS A 33 4.76 11.80 3.88
CA HIS A 33 3.40 12.00 4.39
C HIS A 33 2.40 12.52 3.35
N ASN A 34 2.81 13.48 2.49
CA ASN A 34 1.92 14.00 1.45
C ASN A 34 1.64 12.94 0.39
N LEU A 35 2.67 12.18 -0.01
CA LEU A 35 2.52 11.09 -0.95
C LEU A 35 1.53 10.04 -0.44
N VAL A 36 1.69 9.61 0.83
CA VAL A 36 0.80 8.65 1.50
C VAL A 36 -0.64 9.12 1.47
N ASN A 37 -0.88 10.39 1.86
CA ASN A 37 -2.23 10.95 1.88
C ASN A 37 -2.87 10.98 0.49
N VAL A 38 -2.11 11.32 -0.55
CA VAL A 38 -2.59 11.34 -1.93
C VAL A 38 -2.96 9.92 -2.37
N VAL A 39 -2.04 8.95 -2.27
CA VAL A 39 -2.32 7.59 -2.76
C VAL A 39 -3.45 6.92 -1.97
N TRP A 40 -3.55 7.16 -0.66
CA TRP A 40 -4.63 6.66 0.17
C TRP A 40 -5.99 7.26 -0.22
N ALA A 41 -6.06 8.58 -0.43
CA ALA A 41 -7.31 9.23 -0.82
C ALA A 41 -7.84 8.73 -2.16
N TYR A 42 -6.97 8.53 -3.15
CA TYR A 42 -7.37 7.99 -4.46
C TYR A 42 -7.81 6.53 -4.38
N ALA A 43 -7.08 5.71 -3.61
CA ALA A 43 -7.44 4.31 -3.37
C ALA A 43 -8.81 4.19 -2.67
N MET A 44 -9.05 4.99 -1.62
CA MET A 44 -10.32 5.00 -0.89
C MET A 44 -11.51 5.42 -1.74
N MET A 45 -11.32 6.36 -2.68
CA MET A 45 -12.37 6.78 -3.60
C MET A 45 -12.57 5.83 -4.78
N GLY A 46 -11.68 4.83 -4.94
CA GLY A 46 -11.67 3.96 -6.12
C GLY A 46 -11.46 4.72 -7.44
N HIS A 47 -10.94 5.96 -7.37
CA HIS A 47 -10.77 6.82 -8.54
C HIS A 47 -9.51 6.45 -9.29
N GLN A 48 -9.67 6.03 -10.54
CA GLN A 48 -8.58 5.53 -11.36
C GLN A 48 -7.74 6.69 -11.90
N ALA A 49 -6.52 6.87 -11.35
CA ALA A 49 -5.60 7.91 -11.78
C ALA A 49 -4.22 7.33 -12.16
N PRO A 50 -4.12 6.46 -13.19
CA PRO A 50 -2.89 5.75 -13.52
C PRO A 50 -1.71 6.69 -13.83
N ALA A 51 -1.96 7.86 -14.41
CA ALA A 51 -0.92 8.86 -14.67
C ALA A 51 -0.35 9.50 -13.39
N LEU A 52 -1.18 9.65 -12.35
CA LEU A 52 -0.74 10.13 -11.03
C LEU A 52 0.07 9.03 -10.33
N TYR A 53 -0.44 7.79 -10.27
CA TYR A 53 0.28 6.67 -9.67
C TYR A 53 1.66 6.45 -10.32
N ASN A 54 1.75 6.49 -11.66
CA ASN A 54 3.03 6.41 -12.36
C ASN A 54 4.00 7.54 -11.96
N ALA A 55 3.49 8.77 -11.80
CA ALA A 55 4.32 9.91 -11.41
C ALA A 55 4.77 9.83 -9.95
N LEU A 56 3.92 9.30 -9.06
CA LEU A 56 4.23 9.12 -7.64
C LEU A 56 5.11 7.89 -7.38
N ALA A 57 5.15 6.90 -8.27
CA ALA A 57 5.94 5.69 -8.08
C ALA A 57 7.44 5.99 -8.01
N ILE A 58 7.93 6.95 -8.81
CA ILE A 58 9.34 7.34 -8.85
C ILE A 58 9.79 7.96 -7.50
N PRO A 59 9.17 9.04 -6.98
CA PRO A 59 9.53 9.59 -5.68
C PRO A 59 9.25 8.61 -4.54
N ALA A 60 8.17 7.80 -4.60
CA ALA A 60 7.92 6.76 -3.61
C ALA A 60 9.06 5.73 -3.55
N GLN A 61 9.58 5.29 -4.70
CA GLN A 61 10.71 4.38 -4.76
C GLN A 61 11.97 5.02 -4.15
N ALA A 62 12.23 6.29 -4.45
CA ALA A 62 13.37 7.02 -3.87
C ALA A 62 13.25 7.16 -2.34
N LEU A 63 12.05 7.48 -1.84
CA LEU A 63 11.77 7.59 -0.41
C LEU A 63 11.91 6.24 0.32
N ALA A 64 11.44 5.15 -0.30
CA ALA A 64 11.58 3.79 0.23
C ALA A 64 13.05 3.37 0.28
N ALA A 65 13.80 3.57 -0.80
CA ALA A 65 15.24 3.27 -0.85
C ALA A 65 16.06 4.08 0.16
N ALA A 66 15.60 5.30 0.49
CA ALA A 66 16.22 6.16 1.49
C ALA A 66 15.72 5.90 2.93
N ASN A 67 14.87 4.88 3.15
CA ASN A 67 14.23 4.58 4.44
C ASN A 67 13.53 5.81 5.09
N GLN A 68 12.90 6.65 4.26
CA GLN A 68 12.21 7.86 4.73
C GLN A 68 10.73 7.64 5.07
N PHE A 69 10.22 6.43 4.84
CA PHE A 69 8.89 6.04 5.26
C PHE A 69 8.91 5.44 6.66
N ARG A 70 7.90 5.79 7.45
CA ARG A 70 7.55 5.04 8.65
C ARG A 70 6.93 3.68 8.26
N PRO A 71 6.98 2.66 9.14
CA PRO A 71 6.35 1.36 8.90
C PRO A 71 4.90 1.44 8.42
N SER A 72 4.07 2.28 9.07
CA SER A 72 2.67 2.49 8.68
C SER A 72 2.51 3.17 7.33
N GLU A 73 3.44 4.03 6.95
CA GLU A 73 3.45 4.70 5.65
C GLU A 73 3.81 3.72 4.53
N LEU A 74 4.78 2.83 4.74
CA LEU A 74 5.10 1.74 3.80
C LEU A 74 3.88 0.85 3.56
N ALA A 75 3.22 0.41 4.64
CA ALA A 75 2.03 -0.44 4.55
C ALA A 75 0.89 0.27 3.81
N THR A 76 0.66 1.56 4.09
CA THR A 76 -0.39 2.35 3.45
C THR A 76 -0.12 2.56 1.95
N VAL A 77 1.12 2.87 1.56
CA VAL A 77 1.46 3.02 0.14
C VAL A 77 1.32 1.69 -0.60
N ALA A 78 1.84 0.59 -0.04
CA ALA A 78 1.71 -0.73 -0.63
C ALA A 78 0.23 -1.11 -0.84
N TRP A 79 -0.59 -0.92 0.20
CA TRP A 79 -2.03 -1.17 0.13
C TRP A 79 -2.70 -0.29 -0.92
N ALA A 80 -2.40 1.01 -0.96
CA ALA A 80 -3.04 1.93 -1.90
C ALA A 80 -2.76 1.56 -3.37
N TYR A 81 -1.54 1.13 -3.70
CA TYR A 81 -1.22 0.65 -5.05
C TYR A 81 -1.90 -0.69 -5.36
N ALA A 82 -1.96 -1.60 -4.40
CA ALA A 82 -2.66 -2.87 -4.56
C ALA A 82 -4.18 -2.69 -4.75
N ALA A 83 -4.81 -1.83 -3.93
CA ALA A 83 -6.23 -1.50 -3.99
C ALA A 83 -6.60 -0.76 -5.29
N ALA A 84 -5.71 0.09 -5.79
CA ALA A 84 -5.86 0.73 -7.10
C ALA A 84 -5.61 -0.24 -8.28
N GLN A 85 -5.20 -1.49 -8.01
CA GLN A 85 -4.78 -2.48 -9.00
C GLN A 85 -3.68 -1.96 -9.94
N HIS A 86 -2.85 -1.04 -9.44
CA HIS A 86 -1.82 -0.38 -10.22
C HIS A 86 -0.49 -1.12 -10.10
N ARG A 87 -0.07 -1.77 -11.18
CA ARG A 87 1.17 -2.58 -11.21
C ARG A 87 2.41 -1.68 -11.19
N SER A 88 3.13 -1.69 -10.07
CA SER A 88 4.45 -1.04 -9.93
C SER A 88 5.50 -1.97 -9.33
N PRO A 89 5.99 -2.99 -10.06
CA PRO A 89 6.92 -4.00 -9.51
C PRO A 89 8.19 -3.40 -8.89
N ALA A 90 8.75 -2.35 -9.47
CA ALA A 90 9.93 -1.68 -8.94
C ALA A 90 9.66 -0.99 -7.59
N LEU A 91 8.47 -0.40 -7.42
CA LEU A 91 8.05 0.20 -6.15
C LEU A 91 7.83 -0.89 -5.09
N PHE A 92 7.14 -1.99 -5.44
CA PHE A 92 6.95 -3.12 -4.51
C PHE A 92 8.29 -3.76 -4.10
N GLY A 93 9.26 -3.88 -5.01
CA GLY A 93 10.62 -4.32 -4.65
C GLY A 93 11.29 -3.39 -3.64
N ALA A 94 11.31 -2.08 -3.91
CA ALA A 94 11.92 -1.10 -2.99
C ALA A 94 11.21 -1.02 -1.63
N MET A 95 9.88 -1.12 -1.63
CA MET A 95 9.10 -1.17 -0.37
C MET A 95 9.35 -2.47 0.39
N ALA A 96 9.59 -3.59 -0.28
CA ALA A 96 9.91 -4.85 0.37
C ALA A 96 11.25 -4.76 1.09
N ASP A 97 12.26 -4.23 0.41
CA ASP A 97 13.59 -4.01 0.99
C ASP A 97 13.53 -3.06 2.20
N ALA A 98 12.79 -1.95 2.06
CA ALA A 98 12.58 -1.00 3.16
C ALA A 98 11.82 -1.64 4.34
N ALA A 99 10.77 -2.43 4.06
CA ALA A 99 9.98 -3.10 5.08
C ALA A 99 10.79 -4.17 5.84
N VAL A 100 11.66 -4.91 5.15
CA VAL A 100 12.59 -5.86 5.80
C VAL A 100 13.50 -5.12 6.78
N ALA A 101 14.00 -3.94 6.42
CA ALA A 101 14.89 -3.16 7.28
C ALA A 101 14.21 -2.65 8.57
N VAL A 102 12.90 -2.40 8.55
CA VAL A 102 12.14 -1.86 9.69
C VAL A 102 11.16 -2.87 10.31
N VAL A 103 11.21 -4.15 9.91
CA VAL A 103 10.19 -5.16 10.27
C VAL A 103 9.98 -5.32 11.78
N HIS A 104 11.03 -5.08 12.58
CA HIS A 104 10.98 -5.16 14.05
C HIS A 104 10.18 -4.03 14.70
N ASP A 105 10.04 -2.90 14.00
CA ASP A 105 9.30 -1.71 14.45
C ASP A 105 7.88 -1.67 13.90
N VAL A 106 7.53 -2.60 12.99
CA VAL A 106 6.18 -2.73 12.42
C VAL A 106 5.21 -3.18 13.53
N GLU A 107 4.14 -2.41 13.70
CA GLU A 107 3.02 -2.76 14.59
C GLU A 107 2.13 -3.85 13.96
N PRO A 108 1.41 -4.65 14.77
CA PRO A 108 0.60 -5.75 14.25
C PRO A 108 -0.39 -5.36 13.14
N GLN A 109 -1.01 -4.18 13.24
CA GLN A 109 -1.96 -3.68 12.26
C GLN A 109 -1.30 -3.34 10.92
N ASP A 110 -0.11 -2.74 10.94
CA ASP A 110 0.65 -2.38 9.75
C ASP A 110 1.22 -3.63 9.08
N LEU A 111 1.61 -4.64 9.88
CA LEU A 111 2.04 -5.94 9.39
C LEU A 111 0.93 -6.64 8.61
N VAL A 112 -0.28 -6.63 9.14
CA VAL A 112 -1.46 -7.20 8.47
C VAL A 112 -1.74 -6.47 7.17
N LEU A 113 -1.72 -5.13 7.19
CA LEU A 113 -1.96 -4.31 6.00
C LEU A 113 -0.91 -4.54 4.91
N LEU A 114 0.36 -4.69 5.30
CA LEU A 114 1.44 -5.01 4.38
C LEU A 114 1.25 -6.41 3.77
N LEU A 115 0.94 -7.43 4.58
CA LEU A 115 0.67 -8.78 4.08
C LEU A 115 -0.51 -8.79 3.09
N GLU A 116 -1.59 -8.09 3.41
CA GLU A 116 -2.76 -7.96 2.54
C GLU A 116 -2.42 -7.26 1.22
N ALA A 117 -1.62 -6.18 1.29
CA ALA A 117 -1.19 -5.44 0.11
C ALA A 117 -0.36 -6.31 -0.85
N TYR A 118 0.61 -7.06 -0.34
CA TYR A 118 1.46 -7.91 -1.17
C TYR A 118 0.72 -9.12 -1.73
N ALA A 119 -0.18 -9.72 -0.93
CA ALA A 119 -1.06 -10.78 -1.39
C ALA A 119 -1.98 -10.30 -2.53
N THR A 120 -2.59 -9.12 -2.37
CA THR A 120 -3.50 -8.54 -3.38
C THR A 120 -2.76 -8.08 -4.64
N ALA A 121 -1.54 -7.55 -4.50
CA ALA A 121 -0.73 -7.13 -5.63
C ALA A 121 -0.12 -8.30 -6.42
N GLY A 122 -0.17 -9.52 -5.88
CA GLY A 122 0.48 -10.70 -6.48
C GLY A 122 2.00 -10.57 -6.56
N HIS A 123 2.61 -9.73 -5.72
CA HIS A 123 4.05 -9.51 -5.70
C HIS A 123 4.68 -10.33 -4.58
N SER A 124 5.61 -11.22 -4.93
CA SER A 124 6.26 -12.12 -3.97
C SER A 124 7.72 -11.72 -3.77
N SER A 125 8.07 -11.35 -2.55
CA SER A 125 9.47 -11.20 -2.12
C SER A 125 9.75 -12.22 -1.02
N SER A 126 10.63 -13.19 -1.31
CA SER A 126 10.97 -14.24 -0.35
C SER A 126 11.56 -13.69 0.94
N ALA A 127 12.43 -12.68 0.84
CA ALA A 127 13.04 -12.01 1.99
C ALA A 127 11.99 -11.31 2.87
N LEU A 128 11.04 -10.61 2.24
CA LEU A 128 9.94 -9.97 2.97
C LEU A 128 9.04 -11.00 3.65
N HIS A 129 8.67 -12.07 2.95
CA HIS A 129 7.82 -13.13 3.51
C HIS A 129 8.48 -13.80 4.72
N GLU A 130 9.77 -14.10 4.63
CA GLU A 130 10.52 -14.68 5.75
C GLU A 130 10.58 -13.72 6.95
N ALA A 131 10.93 -12.45 6.71
CA ALA A 131 10.98 -11.43 7.76
C ALA A 131 9.61 -11.23 8.45
N LEU A 132 8.53 -11.17 7.66
CA LEU A 132 7.17 -11.03 8.20
C LEU A 132 6.74 -12.29 8.96
N ALA A 133 7.04 -13.49 8.47
CA ALA A 133 6.75 -14.73 9.17
C ALA A 133 7.44 -14.80 10.55
N GLN A 134 8.74 -14.47 10.60
CA GLN A 134 9.47 -14.39 11.87
C GLN A 134 8.85 -13.37 12.82
N ARG A 135 8.45 -12.20 12.32
CA ARG A 135 7.80 -11.17 13.13
C ARG A 135 6.44 -11.62 13.66
N VAL A 136 5.63 -12.32 12.87
CA VAL A 136 4.34 -12.89 13.30
C VAL A 136 4.55 -13.88 14.44
N VAL A 137 5.53 -14.78 14.34
CA VAL A 137 5.84 -15.74 15.40
C VAL A 137 6.19 -15.02 16.70
N MET A 138 7.09 -14.01 16.64
CA MET A 138 7.44 -13.21 17.83
C MET A 138 6.23 -12.51 18.47
N LEU A 139 5.30 -11.99 17.65
CA LEU A 139 4.09 -11.32 18.15
C LEU A 139 3.08 -12.31 18.73
N ALA A 140 3.01 -13.53 18.16
CA ALA A 140 2.18 -14.61 18.67
C ALA A 140 2.67 -15.10 20.05
N ASP A 141 3.98 -15.33 20.18
CA ASP A 141 4.61 -15.73 21.45
C ASP A 141 4.42 -14.68 22.55
N GLY A 142 4.43 -13.39 22.16
CA GLY A 142 4.16 -12.28 23.07
C GLY A 142 2.68 -12.00 23.36
N ALA A 143 1.75 -12.81 22.85
CA ALA A 143 0.30 -12.58 22.93
C ALA A 143 -0.14 -11.17 22.48
N LYS A 144 0.55 -10.60 21.48
CA LYS A 144 0.29 -9.24 20.96
C LYS A 144 -0.63 -9.23 19.73
N LEU A 145 -1.05 -10.41 19.26
CA LEU A 145 -1.95 -10.54 18.11
C LEU A 145 -3.40 -10.62 18.57
N ALA A 146 -4.24 -9.73 18.05
CA ALA A 146 -5.69 -9.83 18.18
C ALA A 146 -6.25 -10.94 17.27
N PRO A 147 -7.43 -11.51 17.58
CA PRO A 147 -8.06 -12.53 16.74
C PRO A 147 -8.27 -12.09 15.28
N SER A 148 -8.57 -10.81 15.05
CA SER A 148 -8.69 -10.23 13.71
C SER A 148 -7.39 -10.31 12.93
N HIS A 149 -6.24 -10.04 13.57
CA HIS A 149 -4.93 -10.13 12.91
C HIS A 149 -4.63 -11.55 12.46
N ILE A 150 -4.96 -12.56 13.29
CA ILE A 150 -4.71 -13.97 12.96
C ILE A 150 -5.47 -14.38 11.70
N ALA A 151 -6.74 -13.99 11.60
CA ALA A 151 -7.57 -14.30 10.43
C ALA A 151 -6.98 -13.72 9.14
N THR A 152 -6.59 -12.45 9.15
CA THR A 152 -6.04 -11.80 7.96
C THR A 152 -4.65 -12.33 7.59
N ILE A 153 -3.79 -12.61 8.58
CA ILE A 153 -2.48 -13.23 8.34
C ILE A 153 -2.65 -14.60 7.68
N ALA A 154 -3.56 -15.44 8.20
CA ALA A 154 -3.82 -16.77 7.65
C ALA A 154 -4.35 -16.70 6.20
N TRP A 155 -5.25 -15.76 5.91
CA TRP A 155 -5.75 -15.51 4.56
C TRP A 155 -4.62 -15.04 3.62
N ALA A 156 -3.82 -14.06 4.03
CA ALA A 156 -2.75 -13.51 3.20
C ALA A 156 -1.68 -14.58 2.87
N LEU A 157 -1.30 -15.41 3.85
CA LEU A 157 -0.40 -16.54 3.63
C LEU A 157 -0.98 -17.58 2.67
N ALA A 158 -2.28 -17.86 2.75
CA ALA A 158 -2.94 -18.75 1.81
C ALA A 158 -2.88 -18.19 0.39
N MET A 159 -3.18 -16.90 0.20
CA MET A 159 -3.13 -16.22 -1.09
C MET A 159 -1.74 -16.26 -1.73
N VAL A 160 -0.67 -16.07 -0.95
CA VAL A 160 0.72 -16.19 -1.44
C VAL A 160 1.04 -17.62 -1.90
N GLY A 161 0.41 -18.64 -1.31
CA GLY A 161 0.59 -20.05 -1.66
C GLY A 161 -0.26 -20.54 -2.84
N TYR A 162 -1.31 -19.82 -3.23
CA TYR A 162 -2.07 -20.09 -4.45
C TYR A 162 -1.46 -19.28 -5.60
N PRO A 163 -0.65 -19.89 -6.50
CA PRO A 163 -0.30 -19.19 -7.73
C PRO A 163 -1.62 -18.86 -8.45
N HIS A 164 -1.85 -17.56 -8.68
CA HIS A 164 -2.94 -17.12 -9.54
C HIS A 164 -2.65 -17.68 -10.94
N GLU A 165 -3.35 -18.74 -11.33
CA GLU A 165 -3.40 -19.22 -12.71
C GLU A 165 -3.97 -18.08 -13.58
N GLU A 166 -3.23 -17.70 -14.62
CA GLU A 166 -3.60 -16.66 -15.59
C GLU A 166 -4.82 -17.04 -16.45
#